data_AF-A0AAV3GZT2-F1
#
_entry.id   AF-A0AAV3GZT2-F1
#
_cell.length_a   1.000
_cell.length_b   1.000
_cell.length_c   1.000
_cell.angle_alpha   90.00
_cell.angle_beta   90.00
_cell.angle_gamma   90.00
#
_symmetry.space_group_name_H-M   'P 1'
#
loop_
_entity.id
_entity.type
_entity.pdbx_description
1 polymer ?
#
loop_
_entity_poly.entity_id
_entity_poly.type
_entity_poly.pdbx_seq_one_letter_code
_entity_poly.pdbx_strand_id
1 'polypeptide(L)'
;MVMKQYLNEWKVIEGSLVAQRIKGLPDCLEKDHLFQIREMLKKEQFDPDQFLVVEYPTIGVYCCNHINDEKYFIIQEYEGQLTPFYTTWEMSEDGINNFPCESIEESISQTEC
;
A
#
# COMPACT_ATOMS: atom_id res chain seq x y z
N MET A 1 8.47 -23.04 10.27
CA MET A 1 8.73 -21.63 9.92
C MET A 1 8.07 -20.79 11.00
N VAL A 2 8.77 -19.79 11.55
CA VAL A 2 8.14 -18.81 12.44
C VAL A 2 7.25 -17.93 11.58
N MET A 3 5.98 -17.79 11.93
CA MET A 3 5.06 -16.90 11.24
C MET A 3 5.45 -15.46 11.59
N LYS A 4 5.83 -14.65 10.60
CA LYS A 4 6.19 -13.25 10.85
C LYS A 4 4.98 -12.51 11.40
N GLN A 5 5.25 -11.58 12.32
CA GLN A 5 4.24 -10.75 12.95
C GLN A 5 4.37 -9.31 12.44
N TYR A 6 3.27 -8.57 12.53
CA TYR A 6 3.27 -7.13 12.37
C TYR A 6 4.15 -6.49 13.44
N LEU A 7 5.03 -5.57 13.04
CA LEU A 7 5.77 -4.70 13.95
C LEU A 7 4.84 -3.66 14.58
N ASN A 8 3.84 -3.18 13.83
CA ASN A 8 2.87 -2.15 14.25
C ASN A 8 3.51 -0.83 14.72
N GLU A 9 4.64 -0.46 14.11
CA GLU A 9 5.32 0.82 14.34
C GLU A 9 5.29 1.64 13.05
N TRP A 10 4.20 2.36 12.82
CA TRP A 10 3.95 3.11 11.57
C TRP A 10 5.13 4.00 11.14
N LYS A 11 5.79 4.69 12.09
CA LYS A 11 6.97 5.54 11.83
C LYS A 11 8.15 4.78 11.23
N VAL A 12 8.27 3.49 11.53
CA VAL A 12 9.31 2.62 10.98
C VAL A 12 8.89 2.11 9.59
N ILE A 13 7.61 1.96 9.34
CA ILE A 13 7.10 1.42 8.06
C ILE A 13 7.00 2.51 6.98
N GLU A 14 6.53 3.70 7.32
CA GLU A 14 6.41 4.85 6.40
C GLU A 14 7.74 5.25 5.75
N GLY A 15 7.67 5.67 4.50
CA GLY A 15 8.82 6.14 3.71
C GLY A 15 8.94 5.47 2.35
N SER A 16 10.06 5.76 1.68
CA SER A 16 10.29 5.34 0.29
C SER A 16 10.15 3.84 0.11
N LEU A 17 9.54 3.43 -0.99
CA LEU A 17 9.52 2.03 -1.38
C LEU A 17 10.86 1.54 -1.93
N VAL A 18 11.91 2.38 -2.05
CA VAL A 18 13.26 1.97 -2.48
C VAL A 18 13.73 0.67 -1.80
N ALA A 19 14.15 -0.32 -2.59
CA ALA A 19 14.44 -1.66 -2.09
C ALA A 19 15.51 -1.68 -0.98
N GLN A 20 16.54 -0.85 -1.08
CA GLN A 20 17.61 -0.78 -0.06
C GLN A 20 17.07 -0.31 1.30
N ARG A 21 16.12 0.63 1.30
CA ARG A 21 15.46 1.12 2.51
C ARG A 21 14.66 -0.01 3.15
N ILE A 22 13.83 -0.71 2.37
CA ILE A 22 13.01 -1.82 2.88
C ILE A 22 13.90 -2.96 3.42
N LYS A 23 15.03 -3.27 2.77
CA LYS A 23 15.99 -4.26 3.27
C LYS A 23 16.49 -3.94 4.69
N GLY A 24 16.61 -2.65 5.02
CA GLY A 24 17.04 -2.17 6.35
C GLY A 24 15.97 -2.25 7.45
N LEU A 25 14.72 -2.57 7.11
CA LEU A 25 13.66 -2.73 8.12
C LEU A 25 13.86 -4.00 8.97
N PRO A 26 13.34 -4.00 10.21
CA PRO A 26 13.21 -5.22 11.01
C PRO A 26 12.55 -6.36 10.24
N ASP A 27 12.86 -7.60 10.58
CA ASP A 27 12.21 -8.75 9.96
C ASP A 27 10.78 -8.90 10.51
N CYS A 28 9.83 -8.23 9.86
CA CYS A 28 8.41 -8.22 10.19
C CYS A 28 7.55 -8.49 8.95
N LEU A 29 6.25 -8.67 9.16
CA LEU A 29 5.31 -8.94 8.08
C LEU A 29 5.16 -7.74 7.14
N GLU A 30 5.18 -6.51 7.66
CA GLU A 30 5.10 -5.30 6.82
C GLU A 30 6.26 -5.21 5.85
N LYS A 31 7.47 -5.64 6.22
CA LYS A 31 8.62 -5.68 5.31
C LYS A 31 8.33 -6.55 4.08
N ASP A 32 7.72 -7.71 4.29
CA ASP A 32 7.33 -8.60 3.21
C ASP A 32 6.23 -7.97 2.35
N HIS A 33 5.26 -7.29 2.98
CA HIS A 33 4.22 -6.55 2.26
C HIS A 33 4.80 -5.44 1.39
N LEU A 34 5.74 -4.64 1.89
CA LEU A 34 6.37 -3.59 1.10
C LEU A 34 7.10 -4.15 -0.13
N PHE A 35 7.73 -5.32 -0.03
CA PHE A 35 8.29 -5.99 -1.20
C PHE A 35 7.21 -6.49 -2.16
N GLN A 36 6.10 -7.02 -1.67
CA GLN A 36 4.98 -7.43 -2.53
C GLN A 36 4.36 -6.23 -3.25
N ILE A 37 4.14 -5.10 -2.58
CA ILE A 37 3.67 -3.84 -3.18
C ILE A 37 4.61 -3.39 -4.30
N ARG A 38 5.94 -3.48 -4.09
CA ARG A 38 6.91 -3.21 -5.17
C ARG A 38 6.72 -4.13 -6.37
N GLU A 39 6.46 -5.41 -6.15
CA GLU A 39 6.22 -6.34 -7.27
C GLU A 39 4.89 -6.06 -7.98
N MET A 40 3.85 -5.64 -7.26
CA MET A 40 2.58 -5.18 -7.86
C MET A 40 2.82 -3.97 -8.77
N LEU A 41 3.51 -2.94 -8.28
CA LEU A 41 3.90 -1.77 -9.08
C LEU A 41 4.66 -2.15 -10.35
N LYS A 42 5.68 -3.02 -10.24
CA LYS A 42 6.47 -3.47 -11.39
C LYS A 42 5.65 -4.24 -12.41
N LYS A 43 4.70 -5.09 -11.98
CA LYS A 43 3.81 -5.84 -12.88
C LYS A 43 2.97 -4.89 -13.73
N GLU A 44 2.61 -3.74 -13.17
CA GLU A 44 1.86 -2.67 -13.83
C GLU A 44 2.78 -1.62 -14.48
N GLN A 45 4.08 -1.92 -14.63
CA GLN A 45 5.08 -1.07 -15.29
C GLN A 45 5.37 0.28 -14.60
N PHE A 46 4.99 0.42 -13.33
CA PHE A 46 5.42 1.55 -12.50
C PHE A 46 6.84 1.33 -11.95
N ASP A 47 7.60 2.41 -11.76
CA ASP A 47 8.86 2.38 -11.01
C ASP A 47 8.57 2.50 -9.51
N PRO A 48 8.76 1.44 -8.71
CA PRO A 48 8.44 1.50 -7.28
C PRO A 48 9.36 2.45 -6.50
N ASP A 49 10.52 2.82 -7.04
CA ASP A 49 11.42 3.76 -6.37
C ASP A 49 10.88 5.20 -6.43
N GLN A 50 9.86 5.45 -7.27
CA GLN A 50 9.11 6.72 -7.34
C GLN A 50 7.93 6.81 -6.35
N PHE A 51 7.77 5.84 -5.45
CA PHE A 51 6.66 5.82 -4.50
C PHE A 51 7.13 5.75 -3.05
N LEU A 52 6.29 6.23 -2.14
CA LEU A 52 6.48 6.14 -0.70
C LEU A 52 5.18 5.78 0.00
N VAL A 53 5.27 5.04 1.11
CA VAL A 53 4.16 4.91 2.05
C VAL A 53 4.11 6.19 2.88
N VAL A 54 3.03 6.97 2.74
CA VAL A 54 2.83 8.24 3.46
C VAL A 54 1.98 8.07 4.72
N GLU A 55 1.09 7.08 4.71
CA GLU A 55 0.21 6.80 5.84
C GLU A 55 0.05 5.30 6.03
N TYR A 56 0.00 4.92 7.31
CA TYR A 56 -0.32 3.57 7.77
C TYR A 56 -1.46 3.69 8.81
N PRO A 57 -2.71 3.89 8.36
CA PRO A 57 -3.81 4.26 9.24
C PRO A 57 -4.19 3.14 10.21
N THR A 58 -4.00 1.89 9.78
CA THR A 58 -4.22 0.70 10.59
C THR A 58 -3.37 -0.44 10.05
N ILE A 59 -3.31 -1.53 10.83
CA ILE A 59 -2.55 -2.72 10.45
C ILE A 59 -3.01 -3.23 9.09
N GLY A 60 -2.04 -3.48 8.20
CA GLY A 60 -2.30 -4.03 6.87
C GLY A 60 -2.80 -3.01 5.85
N VAL A 61 -2.93 -1.72 6.18
CA VAL A 61 -3.35 -0.68 5.23
C VAL A 61 -2.19 0.26 4.91
N TYR A 62 -1.90 0.45 3.63
CA TYR A 62 -0.78 1.23 3.13
C TYR A 62 -1.28 2.28 2.12
N CYS A 63 -1.21 3.56 2.47
CA CYS A 63 -1.44 4.65 1.53
C CYS A 63 -0.11 5.04 0.88
N CYS A 64 -0.03 4.89 -0.44
CA CYS A 64 1.20 5.07 -1.20
C CYS A 64 1.07 6.26 -2.15
N ASN A 65 1.99 7.22 -2.06
CA ASN A 65 2.03 8.38 -2.95
C ASN A 65 3.21 8.29 -3.90
N HIS A 66 3.01 8.82 -5.11
CA HIS A 66 4.10 9.11 -6.03
C HIS A 66 4.90 10.34 -5.53
N ILE A 67 6.22 10.33 -5.67
CA ILE A 67 7.11 11.38 -5.12
C ILE A 67 6.90 12.74 -5.83
N ASN A 68 6.58 12.71 -7.13
CA ASN A 68 6.58 13.91 -7.99
C ASN A 68 5.23 14.19 -8.67
N ASP A 69 4.20 13.41 -8.36
CA ASP A 69 2.88 13.51 -9.01
C ASP A 69 1.80 13.35 -7.95
N GLU A 70 0.59 13.80 -8.23
CA GLU A 70 -0.55 13.72 -7.30
C GLU A 70 -1.18 12.32 -7.28
N LYS A 71 -0.54 11.34 -7.93
CA LYS A 71 -0.97 9.95 -7.93
C LYS A 71 -0.78 9.34 -6.54
N TYR A 72 -1.83 8.73 -6.02
CA TYR A 72 -1.77 7.88 -4.85
C TYR A 72 -2.67 6.65 -5.01
N PHE A 73 -2.36 5.60 -4.27
CA PHE A 73 -3.16 4.39 -4.21
C PHE A 73 -3.16 3.81 -2.81
N ILE A 74 -4.15 2.98 -2.52
CA ILE A 74 -4.29 2.30 -1.23
C ILE A 74 -4.15 0.80 -1.45
N ILE A 75 -3.35 0.14 -0.64
CA ILE A 75 -3.28 -1.31 -0.54
C ILE A 75 -3.81 -1.73 0.82
N GLN A 76 -4.67 -2.73 0.86
CA GLN A 76 -5.13 -3.37 2.10
C GLN A 76 -4.78 -4.85 2.09
N GLU A 77 -4.33 -5.35 3.24
CA GLU A 77 -4.13 -6.77 3.49
C GLU A 77 -5.43 -7.39 4.01
N TYR A 78 -5.89 -8.45 3.34
CA TYR A 78 -7.01 -9.25 3.78
C TYR A 78 -6.71 -10.73 3.55
N GLU A 79 -6.79 -11.53 4.61
CA GLU A 79 -6.59 -12.99 4.59
C GLU A 79 -5.27 -13.47 3.93
N GLY A 80 -4.21 -12.70 4.12
CA GLY A 80 -2.87 -12.95 3.57
C GLY A 80 -2.66 -12.42 2.16
N GLN A 81 -3.61 -11.67 1.60
CA GLN A 81 -3.54 -11.09 0.27
C GLN A 81 -3.54 -9.57 0.32
N LEU A 82 -2.58 -8.95 -0.37
CA LEU A 82 -2.58 -7.52 -0.63
C LEU A 82 -3.47 -7.21 -1.84
N THR A 83 -4.44 -6.32 -1.62
CA THR A 83 -5.44 -5.93 -2.60
C THR A 83 -5.45 -4.41 -2.75
N PRO A 84 -5.44 -3.86 -3.98
CA PRO A 84 -5.65 -2.43 -4.22
C PRO A 84 -7.07 -2.00 -3.87
N PHE A 85 -7.23 -0.79 -3.35
CA PHE A 85 -8.52 -0.17 -3.07
C PHE A 85 -8.59 1.24 -3.64
N TYR A 86 -9.75 1.63 -4.18
CA TYR A 86 -10.06 3.04 -4.43
C TYR A 86 -11.01 3.58 -3.35
N THR A 87 -11.06 4.90 -3.20
CA THR A 87 -11.94 5.58 -2.24
C THR A 87 -12.78 6.65 -2.94
N THR A 88 -14.05 6.77 -2.56
CA THR A 88 -15.00 7.76 -3.07
C THR A 88 -15.39 8.77 -1.99
N TRP A 89 -15.93 9.93 -2.40
CA TRP A 89 -16.50 10.93 -1.49
C TRP A 89 -17.80 10.45 -0.86
N GLU A 90 -18.67 9.86 -1.69
CA GLU A 90 -19.96 9.35 -1.26
C GLU A 90 -19.81 7.94 -0.68
N MET A 91 -20.46 7.71 0.45
CA MET A 91 -20.58 6.38 1.03
C MET A 91 -21.65 5.57 0.29
N SER A 92 -21.44 4.27 0.18
CA SER A 92 -22.48 3.32 -0.18
C SER A 92 -23.61 3.32 0.85
N GLU A 93 -24.72 2.65 0.53
CA GLU A 93 -25.84 2.44 1.46
C GLU A 93 -25.41 1.76 2.78
N ASP A 94 -24.32 0.97 2.72
CA ASP A 94 -23.74 0.27 3.87
C ASP A 94 -22.75 1.14 4.67
N GLY A 95 -22.56 2.41 4.29
CA GLY A 95 -21.65 3.35 4.96
C GLY A 95 -20.18 3.13 4.63
N ILE A 96 -19.87 2.49 3.51
CA ILE A 96 -18.50 2.18 3.05
C ILE A 96 -18.16 3.09 1.88
N ASN A 97 -16.96 3.67 1.87
CA ASN A 97 -16.48 4.47 0.74
C ASN A 97 -15.14 3.98 0.18
N ASN A 98 -14.64 2.83 0.63
CA ASN A 98 -13.43 2.19 0.10
C ASN A 98 -13.77 0.84 -0.52
N PHE A 99 -13.34 0.60 -1.75
CA PHE A 99 -13.73 -0.57 -2.52
C PHE A 99 -12.51 -1.28 -3.11
N PRO A 100 -12.45 -2.62 -3.07
CA PRO A 100 -11.36 -3.36 -3.68
C PRO A 100 -11.41 -3.21 -5.20
N CYS A 101 -10.24 -3.20 -5.84
CA CYS A 101 -10.08 -3.11 -7.28
C CYS A 101 -8.98 -4.07 -7.77
N GLU A 102 -8.90 -4.26 -9.08
CA GLU A 102 -8.05 -5.31 -9.67
C GLU A 102 -6.58 -4.87 -9.80
N SER A 103 -6.31 -3.57 -9.79
CA SER A 103 -4.97 -3.01 -10.06
C SER A 103 -4.69 -1.71 -9.30
N ILE A 104 -3.40 -1.39 -9.18
CA ILE A 104 -2.94 -0.09 -8.66
C ILE A 104 -3.34 1.03 -9.62
N GLU A 105 -3.25 0.82 -10.94
CA GLU A 105 -3.71 1.78 -11.95
C GLU A 105 -5.20 2.12 -11.76
N GLU A 106 -6.03 1.10 -11.51
CA GLU A 106 -7.46 1.30 -11.22
C GLU A 106 -7.66 2.09 -9.93
N SER A 107 -6.95 1.73 -8.85
CA SER A 107 -6.95 2.47 -7.58
C SER A 107 -6.63 3.95 -7.79
N ILE A 108 -5.55 4.28 -8.52
CA ILE A 108 -5.17 5.66 -8.83
C ILE A 108 -6.26 6.38 -9.63
N SER A 109 -6.84 5.70 -10.62
CA SER A 109 -7.79 6.31 -11.56
C SER A 109 -9.17 6.60 -10.97
N GLN A 110 -9.63 5.76 -10.03
CA GLN A 110 -10.97 5.84 -9.45
C GLN A 110 -11.00 6.55 -8.11
N THR A 111 -9.86 6.71 -7.45
CA THR A 111 -9.85 7.40 -6.17
C THR A 111 -10.15 8.88 -6.35
N GLU A 112 -11.16 9.37 -5.63
CA GLU A 112 -11.59 10.75 -5.66
C GLU A 112 -10.84 11.56 -4.59
N CYS A 113 -10.31 12.73 -4.99
CA CYS A 113 -9.43 13.57 -4.18
C CYS A 113 -9.76 15.05 -4.32
#